data_AF-A0A938V4L5-F1
#
_entry.id   AF-A0A938V4L5-F1
#
_cell.length_a   1.000
_cell.length_b   1.000
_cell.length_c   1.000
_cell.angle_alpha   90.00
_cell.angle_beta   90.00
_cell.angle_gamma   90.00
#
_symmetry.space_group_name_H-M   'P 1'
#
loop_
_entity.id
_entity.type
_entity.pdbx_description
1 polymer ?
#
loop_
_entity_poly.entity_id
_entity_poly.type
_entity_poly.pdbx_seq_one_letter_code
_entity_poly.pdbx_strand_id
1 'polypeptide(L)'
;MAGGALLGMSMGYFLPLAWNQFLDFSGIQDLMIAGGTVWGTWTGGFWAYGLGAEDDDILLASLVGGDIGLALSGLLMSPAVKMSPARLGFIEMAGVVGMALGVSGTAVFTESGRTMVVGMQVGSTVGLAAGALVTQWWRPWEGSEADIASGTGGTRSDDSSGPTLRLGHLELPLPMPASFLAPPPPGSTKPTMLVGVQGTL
;
A
#
# COMPACT_ATOMS: atom_id res chain seq x y z
N MET A 1 -13.33 -2.86 13.93
CA MET A 1 -12.70 -2.42 12.66
C MET A 1 -11.19 -2.10 12.74
N ALA A 2 -10.70 -1.22 13.62
CA ALA A 2 -9.27 -0.83 13.61
C ALA A 2 -8.27 -1.99 13.77
N GLY A 3 -8.60 -3.01 14.58
CA GLY A 3 -7.73 -4.18 14.79
C GLY A 3 -7.50 -5.04 13.53
N GLY A 4 -8.53 -5.25 12.71
CA GLY A 4 -8.41 -6.02 11.47
C GLY A 4 -7.61 -5.30 10.40
N ALA A 5 -7.82 -3.99 10.26
CA ALA A 5 -7.04 -3.17 9.34
C ALA A 5 -5.55 -3.15 9.74
N LEU A 6 -5.24 -3.08 11.04
CA LEU A 6 -3.87 -3.16 11.54
C LEU A 6 -3.23 -4.53 11.29
N LEU A 7 -3.97 -5.62 11.53
CA LEU A 7 -3.50 -6.99 11.27
C LEU A 7 -3.24 -7.21 9.77
N GLY A 8 -4.17 -6.81 8.90
CA GLY A 8 -4.01 -6.94 7.45
C GLY A 8 -2.88 -6.06 6.89
N MET A 9 -2.72 -4.82 7.38
CA MET A 9 -1.57 -3.97 7.01
C MET A 9 -0.24 -4.58 7.48
N SER A 10 -0.21 -5.15 8.70
CA SER A 10 1.01 -5.77 9.22
C SER A 10 1.39 -7.03 8.42
N MET A 11 0.46 -7.96 8.21
CA MET A 11 0.73 -9.15 7.39
C MET A 11 1.07 -8.77 5.95
N GLY A 12 0.36 -7.80 5.35
CA GLY A 12 0.64 -7.34 3.99
C GLY A 12 1.97 -6.64 3.81
N TYR A 13 2.55 -6.09 4.87
CA TYR A 13 3.89 -5.54 4.85
C TYR A 13 4.96 -6.62 5.09
N PHE A 14 4.73 -7.53 6.03
CA PHE A 14 5.74 -8.52 6.43
C PHE A 14 5.84 -9.73 5.49
N LEU A 15 4.74 -10.18 4.89
CA LEU A 15 4.77 -11.33 3.96
C LEU A 15 5.64 -11.05 2.72
N PRO A 16 5.52 -9.90 2.03
CA PRO A 16 6.38 -9.60 0.90
C PRO A 16 7.85 -9.48 1.30
N LEU A 17 8.16 -8.87 2.45
CA LEU A 17 9.54 -8.77 2.96
C LEU A 17 10.15 -10.14 3.30
N ALA A 18 9.35 -11.06 3.86
CA ALA A 18 9.79 -12.43 4.10
C ALA A 18 9.94 -13.21 2.79
N TRP A 19 9.07 -12.94 1.80
CA TRP A 19 9.09 -13.61 0.51
C TRP A 19 10.22 -13.12 -0.42
N ASN A 20 10.63 -11.86 -0.30
CA ASN A 20 11.78 -11.29 -1.03
C ASN A 20 13.10 -11.99 -0.69
N GLN A 21 13.16 -12.77 0.38
CA GLN A 21 14.31 -13.63 0.67
C GLN A 21 14.46 -14.78 -0.35
N PHE A 22 13.42 -15.07 -1.13
CA PHE A 22 13.38 -16.17 -2.10
C PHE A 22 13.26 -15.73 -3.55
N LEU A 23 12.76 -14.51 -3.79
CA LEU A 23 12.63 -13.92 -5.13
C LEU A 23 13.42 -12.62 -5.09
N ASP A 24 14.45 -12.47 -5.93
CA ASP A 24 15.26 -11.23 -6.02
C ASP A 24 14.42 -10.04 -6.54
N PHE A 25 13.50 -9.52 -5.72
CA PHE A 25 12.77 -8.30 -6.02
C PHE A 25 13.57 -7.09 -5.60
N SER A 26 13.53 -6.07 -6.45
CA SER A 26 14.00 -4.72 -6.06
C SER A 26 13.15 -4.19 -4.90
N GLY A 27 13.73 -3.36 -4.02
CA GLY A 27 12.98 -2.78 -2.90
C GLY A 27 11.73 -1.98 -3.33
N ILE A 28 11.69 -1.47 -4.55
CA ILE A 28 10.50 -0.83 -5.13
C ILE A 28 9.40 -1.86 -5.43
N GLN A 29 9.75 -3.03 -5.95
CA GLN A 29 8.77 -4.09 -6.22
C GLN A 29 8.16 -4.63 -4.93
N ASP A 30 8.96 -4.81 -3.87
CA ASP A 30 8.46 -5.15 -2.54
C ASP A 30 7.44 -4.14 -2.03
N LEU A 31 7.76 -2.85 -2.14
CA LEU A 31 6.86 -1.78 -1.72
C LEU A 31 5.54 -1.82 -2.48
N MET A 32 5.58 -2.14 -3.78
CA MET A 32 4.39 -2.25 -4.64
C MET A 32 3.55 -3.49 -4.30
N ILE A 33 4.17 -4.63 -3.97
CA ILE A 33 3.46 -5.83 -3.54
C ILE A 33 2.81 -5.60 -2.16
N ALA A 34 3.53 -4.98 -1.24
CA ALA A 34 2.99 -4.58 0.05
C ALA A 34 1.83 -3.58 -0.10
N GLY A 35 1.99 -2.59 -0.99
CA GLY A 35 0.94 -1.64 -1.36
C GLY A 35 -0.33 -2.33 -1.85
N GLY A 36 -0.19 -3.33 -2.74
CA GLY A 36 -1.29 -4.16 -3.20
C GLY A 36 -2.06 -4.85 -2.07
N THR A 37 -1.33 -5.41 -1.11
CA THR A 37 -1.95 -6.12 0.03
C THR A 37 -2.69 -5.15 0.95
N VAL A 38 -2.12 -3.98 1.22
CA VAL A 38 -2.76 -2.92 2.00
C VAL A 38 -4.03 -2.44 1.31
N TRP A 39 -3.97 -2.18 -0.01
CA TRP A 39 -5.13 -1.79 -0.80
C TRP A 39 -6.21 -2.86 -0.82
N GLY A 40 -5.83 -4.11 -1.07
CA GLY A 40 -6.75 -5.24 -1.05
C GLY A 40 -7.47 -5.38 0.28
N THR A 41 -6.72 -5.28 1.39
CA THR A 41 -7.27 -5.33 2.75
C THR A 41 -8.29 -4.22 2.98
N TRP A 42 -7.92 -3.00 2.61
CA TRP A 42 -8.77 -1.82 2.73
C TRP A 42 -10.05 -1.96 1.89
N THR A 43 -9.93 -2.32 0.61
CA THR A 43 -11.07 -2.49 -0.30
C THR A 43 -12.03 -3.58 0.19
N GLY A 44 -11.50 -4.74 0.62
CA GLY A 44 -12.32 -5.83 1.14
C GLY A 44 -13.16 -5.43 2.36
N GLY A 45 -12.52 -4.81 3.35
CA GLY A 45 -13.21 -4.39 4.58
C GLY A 45 -14.26 -3.30 4.36
N PHE A 46 -13.92 -2.27 3.58
CA PHE A 46 -14.85 -1.17 3.34
C PHE A 46 -16.01 -1.54 2.41
N TRP A 47 -15.83 -2.49 1.48
CA TRP A 47 -16.96 -3.03 0.71
C TRP A 47 -17.91 -3.82 1.60
N ALA A 48 -17.39 -4.73 2.44
CA ALA A 48 -18.21 -5.46 3.39
C ALA A 48 -18.99 -4.52 4.33
N TYR A 49 -18.32 -3.50 4.87
CA TYR A 49 -18.96 -2.47 5.68
C TYR A 49 -20.04 -1.68 4.92
N GLY A 50 -19.75 -1.28 3.68
CA GLY A 50 -20.69 -0.57 2.81
C GLY A 50 -21.96 -1.37 2.51
N LEU A 51 -21.81 -2.70 2.37
CA LEU A 51 -22.91 -3.65 2.18
C LEU A 51 -23.65 -3.98 3.50
N GLY A 52 -23.13 -3.53 4.64
CA GLY A 52 -23.73 -3.76 5.95
C GLY A 52 -23.49 -5.14 6.53
N ALA A 53 -22.36 -5.76 6.19
CA ALA A 53 -21.92 -7.01 6.77
C ALA A 53 -21.65 -6.88 8.28
N GLU A 54 -21.65 -8.00 8.98
CA GLU A 54 -21.31 -8.08 10.41
C GLU A 54 -19.81 -7.85 10.63
N ASP A 55 -19.40 -7.54 11.86
CA ASP A 55 -18.00 -7.21 12.16
C ASP A 55 -17.03 -8.35 11.79
N ASP A 56 -17.42 -9.60 12.01
CA ASP A 56 -16.61 -10.78 11.68
C ASP A 56 -16.46 -10.95 10.16
N ASP A 57 -17.53 -10.69 9.40
CA ASP A 57 -17.50 -10.71 7.93
C ASP A 57 -16.64 -9.59 7.36
N ILE A 58 -16.62 -8.41 8.00
CA ILE A 58 -15.74 -7.29 7.61
C ILE A 58 -14.27 -7.68 7.80
N LEU A 59 -13.93 -8.34 8.91
CA LEU A 59 -12.58 -8.84 9.15
C LEU A 59 -12.18 -9.90 8.11
N LEU A 60 -13.07 -10.86 7.85
CA LEU A 60 -12.84 -11.90 6.85
C LEU A 60 -12.67 -11.30 5.45
N ALA A 61 -13.53 -10.37 5.06
CA ALA A 61 -13.44 -9.69 3.77
C ALA A 61 -12.15 -8.86 3.65
N SER A 62 -11.68 -8.25 4.75
CA SER A 62 -10.40 -7.56 4.77
C SER A 62 -9.24 -8.53 4.56
N LEU A 63 -9.26 -9.69 5.22
CA LEU A 63 -8.22 -10.71 5.06
C LEU A 63 -8.18 -11.24 3.62
N VAL A 64 -9.34 -11.67 3.10
CA VAL A 64 -9.49 -12.17 1.71
C VAL A 64 -9.09 -11.09 0.70
N GLY A 65 -9.49 -9.85 0.94
CA GLY A 65 -9.10 -8.71 0.11
C GLY A 65 -7.58 -8.52 0.09
N GLY A 66 -6.91 -8.65 1.25
CA GLY A 66 -5.46 -8.61 1.37
C GLY A 66 -4.79 -9.67 0.50
N ASP A 67 -5.20 -10.93 0.62
CA ASP A 67 -4.63 -12.04 -0.16
C ASP A 67 -4.82 -11.82 -1.68
N ILE A 68 -6.00 -11.35 -2.10
CA ILE A 68 -6.26 -11.00 -3.50
C ILE A 68 -5.33 -9.85 -3.94
N GLY A 69 -5.18 -8.81 -3.12
CA GLY A 69 -4.30 -7.67 -3.40
C GLY A 69 -2.84 -8.09 -3.55
N LEU A 70 -2.35 -8.95 -2.67
CA LEU A 70 -1.01 -9.54 -2.74
C LEU A 70 -0.83 -10.34 -4.02
N ALA A 71 -1.77 -11.25 -4.32
CA ALA A 71 -1.72 -12.09 -5.51
C ALA A 71 -1.74 -11.27 -6.80
N LEU A 72 -2.60 -10.23 -6.88
CA LEU A 72 -2.69 -9.36 -8.03
C LEU A 72 -1.44 -8.51 -8.20
N SER A 73 -0.91 -7.88 -7.15
CA SER A 73 0.33 -7.09 -7.27
C SER A 73 1.53 -7.97 -7.62
N GLY A 74 1.63 -9.17 -7.04
CA GLY A 74 2.64 -10.15 -7.42
C GLY A 74 2.52 -10.56 -8.90
N LEU A 75 1.30 -10.80 -9.39
CA LEU A 75 1.05 -11.10 -10.79
C LEU A 75 1.42 -9.93 -11.72
N LEU A 76 1.06 -8.70 -11.37
CA LEU A 76 1.35 -7.50 -12.15
C LEU A 76 2.87 -7.23 -12.23
N MET A 77 3.59 -7.52 -11.15
CA MET A 77 5.06 -7.40 -11.08
C MET A 77 5.78 -8.63 -11.67
N SER A 78 5.06 -9.72 -11.95
CA SER A 78 5.66 -10.95 -12.48
C SER A 78 6.25 -10.74 -13.88
N PRO A 79 7.22 -11.59 -14.29
CA PRO A 79 7.76 -11.59 -15.65
C PRO A 79 6.72 -11.81 -16.76
N ALA A 80 5.53 -12.31 -16.43
CA ALA A 80 4.44 -12.51 -17.39
C ALA A 80 3.77 -11.20 -17.81
N VAL A 81 3.61 -10.26 -16.87
CA VAL A 81 2.92 -8.98 -17.11
C VAL A 81 3.93 -7.83 -17.31
N LYS A 82 5.08 -7.87 -16.63
CA LYS A 82 6.15 -6.86 -16.70
C LYS A 82 5.62 -5.42 -16.54
N MET A 83 4.67 -5.20 -15.64
CA MET A 83 4.19 -3.85 -15.38
C MET A 83 5.30 -3.04 -14.70
N SER A 84 5.62 -1.86 -15.23
CA SER A 84 6.61 -1.00 -14.58
C SER A 84 6.06 -0.45 -13.26
N PRO A 85 6.89 -0.31 -12.22
CA PRO A 85 6.46 0.25 -10.94
C PRO A 85 5.86 1.66 -11.07
N ALA A 86 6.38 2.48 -11.98
CA ALA A 86 5.85 3.82 -12.25
C ALA A 86 4.40 3.79 -12.77
N ARG A 87 4.06 2.81 -13.62
CA ARG A 87 2.67 2.63 -14.07
C ARG A 87 1.77 2.22 -12.93
N LEU A 88 2.21 1.26 -12.10
CA LEU A 88 1.42 0.84 -10.94
C LEU A 88 1.17 2.01 -9.97
N GLY A 89 2.22 2.78 -9.65
CA GLY A 89 2.08 3.96 -8.80
C GLY A 89 1.12 5.01 -9.37
N PHE A 90 1.12 5.22 -10.69
CA PHE A 90 0.15 6.11 -11.34
C PHE A 90 -1.29 5.57 -11.23
N ILE A 91 -1.48 4.27 -11.44
CA ILE A 91 -2.78 3.61 -11.28
C ILE A 91 -3.30 3.82 -9.85
N GLU A 92 -2.47 3.56 -8.84
CA GLU A 92 -2.82 3.77 -7.44
C GLU A 92 -3.20 5.23 -7.14
N MET A 93 -2.42 6.20 -7.64
CA MET A 93 -2.76 7.62 -7.50
C MET A 93 -4.11 7.96 -8.13
N ALA A 94 -4.40 7.42 -9.32
CA ALA A 94 -5.71 7.60 -9.97
C ALA A 94 -6.84 7.00 -9.11
N GLY A 95 -6.57 5.88 -8.43
CA GLY A 95 -7.47 5.29 -7.42
C GLY A 95 -7.72 6.22 -6.23
N VAL A 96 -6.69 6.87 -5.68
CA VAL A 96 -6.84 7.86 -4.58
C VAL A 96 -7.61 9.09 -5.03
N VAL A 97 -7.33 9.61 -6.23
CA VAL A 97 -8.07 10.75 -6.80
C VAL A 97 -9.54 10.38 -7.01
N GLY A 98 -9.81 9.22 -7.60
CA GLY A 98 -11.16 8.70 -7.78
C GLY A 98 -11.90 8.54 -6.45
N MET A 99 -11.20 8.09 -5.41
CA MET A 99 -11.73 8.00 -4.05
C MET A 99 -12.20 9.37 -3.53
N ALA A 100 -11.33 10.37 -3.60
CA ALA A 100 -11.61 11.72 -3.14
C ALA A 100 -12.81 12.33 -3.88
N LEU A 101 -12.89 12.11 -5.20
CA LEU A 101 -14.03 12.53 -6.01
C LEU A 101 -15.32 11.78 -5.64
N GLY A 102 -15.25 10.47 -5.38
CA GLY A 102 -16.40 9.66 -4.98
C GLY A 102 -16.98 10.07 -3.63
N VAL A 103 -16.13 10.33 -2.63
CA VAL A 103 -16.56 10.86 -1.32
C VAL A 103 -17.13 12.27 -1.48
N SER A 104 -16.44 13.15 -2.21
CA SER A 104 -16.89 14.53 -2.41
C SER A 104 -18.24 14.57 -3.13
N GLY A 105 -18.41 13.73 -4.17
CA GLY A 105 -19.64 13.62 -4.92
C GLY A 105 -20.79 13.10 -4.07
N THR A 106 -20.58 12.03 -3.30
CA THR A 106 -21.64 11.49 -2.43
C THR A 106 -21.99 12.44 -1.29
N ALA A 107 -21.02 13.13 -0.70
CA ALA A 107 -21.24 14.08 0.39
C ALA A 107 -22.16 15.26 0.02
N VAL A 108 -22.29 15.59 -1.27
CA VAL A 108 -23.25 16.62 -1.73
C VAL A 108 -24.71 16.14 -1.61
N PHE A 109 -24.95 14.83 -1.69
CA PHE A 109 -26.29 14.26 -1.77
C PHE A 109 -26.72 13.49 -0.52
N THR A 110 -25.81 13.25 0.42
CA THR A 110 -26.09 12.43 1.61
C THR A 110 -25.20 12.78 2.80
N GLU A 111 -25.76 12.66 4.00
CA GLU A 111 -25.01 12.71 5.27
C GLU A 111 -24.70 11.32 5.83
N SER A 112 -25.19 10.25 5.17
CA SER A 112 -24.97 8.88 5.63
C SER A 112 -23.53 8.45 5.40
N GLY A 113 -22.80 8.17 6.50
CA GLY A 113 -21.43 7.67 6.44
C GLY A 113 -21.28 6.37 5.63
N ARG A 114 -22.31 5.50 5.62
CA ARG A 114 -22.30 4.28 4.80
C ARG A 114 -22.32 4.60 3.31
N THR A 115 -23.17 5.54 2.89
CA THR A 115 -23.25 5.96 1.49
C THR A 115 -21.96 6.66 1.05
N MET A 116 -21.34 7.44 1.92
CA MET A 116 -20.03 8.05 1.65
C MET A 116 -18.94 6.98 1.44
N VAL A 117 -18.91 5.93 2.27
CA VAL A 117 -17.99 4.79 2.08
C VAL A 117 -18.23 4.09 0.74
N VAL A 118 -19.49 3.86 0.35
CA VAL A 118 -19.79 3.26 -0.96
C VAL A 118 -19.31 4.18 -2.09
N GLY A 119 -19.54 5.49 -1.97
CA GLY A 119 -19.02 6.49 -2.91
C GLY A 119 -17.50 6.46 -3.02
N MET A 120 -16.81 6.37 -1.88
CA MET A 120 -15.36 6.21 -1.77
C MET A 120 -14.86 5.00 -2.57
N GLN A 121 -15.50 3.85 -2.39
CA GLN A 121 -15.10 2.60 -3.04
C GLN A 121 -15.39 2.58 -4.53
N VAL A 122 -16.57 3.04 -4.94
CA VAL A 122 -16.93 3.17 -6.37
C VAL A 122 -15.99 4.15 -7.05
N GLY A 123 -15.76 5.32 -6.45
CA GLY A 123 -14.85 6.33 -6.97
C GLY A 123 -13.42 5.79 -7.11
N SER A 124 -12.92 5.08 -6.09
CA SER A 124 -11.58 4.47 -6.15
C SER A 124 -11.48 3.40 -7.23
N THR A 125 -12.47 2.51 -7.34
CA THR A 125 -12.50 1.45 -8.37
C THR A 125 -12.52 2.04 -9.77
N VAL A 126 -13.34 3.07 -10.01
CA VAL A 126 -13.39 3.77 -11.30
C VAL A 126 -12.06 4.49 -11.58
N GLY A 127 -11.47 5.12 -10.56
CA GLY A 127 -10.17 5.79 -10.66
C GLY A 127 -9.04 4.82 -11.03
N LEU A 128 -8.97 3.66 -10.38
CA LEU A 128 -8.02 2.59 -10.71
C LEU A 128 -8.21 2.09 -12.14
N ALA A 129 -9.45 1.81 -12.54
CA ALA A 129 -9.75 1.35 -13.90
C ALA A 129 -9.38 2.39 -14.96
N ALA A 130 -9.70 3.67 -14.71
CA ALA A 130 -9.33 4.77 -15.58
C ALA A 130 -7.81 4.95 -15.66
N GLY A 131 -7.10 4.90 -14.53
CA GLY A 131 -5.63 4.94 -14.48
C GLY A 131 -5.01 3.79 -15.27
N ALA A 132 -5.53 2.57 -15.09
CA ALA A 132 -5.06 1.39 -15.80
C ALA A 132 -5.23 1.57 -17.32
N LEU A 133 -6.41 2.01 -17.77
CA LEU A 133 -6.65 2.31 -19.18
C LEU A 133 -5.71 3.39 -19.71
N VAL A 134 -5.60 4.53 -19.01
CA VAL A 134 -4.72 5.64 -19.41
C VAL A 134 -3.27 5.19 -19.57
N THR A 135 -2.77 4.35 -18.67
CA THR A 135 -1.39 3.84 -18.73
C THR A 135 -1.14 2.89 -19.91
N GLN A 136 -2.17 2.31 -20.54
CA GLN A 136 -2.01 1.50 -21.75
C GLN A 136 -1.52 2.33 -22.95
N TRP A 137 -1.95 3.59 -23.05
CA TRP A 137 -1.52 4.51 -24.11
C TRP A 137 -0.27 5.31 -23.72
N TRP A 138 0.13 5.25 -22.45
CA TRP A 138 1.27 6.00 -21.97
C TRP A 138 2.57 5.24 -22.26
N ARG A 139 3.39 5.82 -23.14
CA ARG A 139 4.77 5.39 -23.34
C ARG A 139 5.60 5.99 -22.21
N PRO A 140 6.29 5.18 -21.39
CA PRO A 140 7.23 5.71 -20.41
C PRO A 140 8.22 6.58 -21.17
N TRP A 141 8.55 7.75 -20.63
CA TRP A 141 9.63 8.56 -21.16
C TRP A 141 10.94 7.77 -21.00
N GLU A 142 11.40 7.13 -22.08
CA GLU A 142 12.53 6.17 -22.10
C GLU A 142 13.86 6.77 -21.60
N GLY A 143 13.93 8.07 -21.34
CA GLY A 143 15.14 8.76 -20.90
C GLY A 143 15.48 8.64 -19.41
N SER A 144 14.56 8.25 -18.51
CA SER A 144 14.82 8.39 -17.06
C SER A 144 15.16 7.10 -16.31
N GLU A 145 14.86 5.92 -16.86
CA GLU A 145 15.13 4.64 -16.16
C GLU A 145 16.61 4.24 -16.24
N ALA A 146 17.33 4.64 -17.30
CA ALA A 146 18.78 4.42 -17.41
C ALA A 146 19.57 5.21 -16.36
N ASP A 147 19.11 6.40 -15.96
CA ASP A 147 19.79 7.24 -14.97
C ASP A 147 19.52 6.79 -13.52
N ILE A 148 18.37 6.16 -13.25
CA ILE A 148 18.04 5.63 -11.92
C ILE A 148 18.66 4.23 -11.72
N ALA A 149 18.69 3.39 -12.76
CA ALA A 149 19.29 2.06 -12.69
C ALA A 149 20.83 2.08 -12.74
N SER A 150 21.45 3.12 -13.32
CA SER A 150 22.91 3.17 -13.46
C SER A 150 23.66 3.53 -12.19
N GLY A 151 23.02 4.13 -11.16
CA GLY A 151 23.66 4.41 -9.87
C GLY A 151 24.97 5.23 -9.96
N THR A 152 25.28 5.80 -11.11
CA THR A 152 26.52 6.50 -11.42
C THR A 152 26.28 8.00 -11.36
N GLY A 153 26.34 8.57 -10.15
CA GLY A 153 26.26 10.03 -10.04
C GLY A 153 26.35 10.62 -8.65
N GLY A 154 26.86 9.87 -7.68
CA GLY A 154 27.09 10.42 -6.35
C GLY A 154 27.87 9.42 -5.52
N THR A 155 29.20 9.52 -5.57
CA THR A 155 30.05 9.09 -4.47
C THR A 155 29.69 9.91 -3.23
N ARG A 156 28.53 9.61 -2.63
CA ARG A 156 28.24 9.97 -1.26
C ARG A 156 29.17 9.08 -0.45
N SER A 157 30.29 9.66 -0.03
CA SER A 157 31.18 9.09 0.96
C SER A 157 30.34 8.53 2.10
N ASP A 158 30.33 7.20 2.20
CA ASP A 158 29.75 6.43 3.28
C ASP A 158 30.31 6.91 4.61
N ASP A 159 29.48 7.64 5.34
CA ASP A 159 29.51 7.64 6.79
C ASP A 159 28.10 7.24 7.24
N SER A 160 27.74 5.99 6.92
CA SER A 160 26.42 5.38 7.12
C SER A 160 26.55 4.19 8.07
N SER A 161 27.15 4.41 9.23
CA SER A 161 26.97 3.51 10.38
C SER A 161 25.53 3.66 10.91
N GLY A 162 24.58 3.08 10.18
CA GLY A 162 23.24 2.84 10.70
C GLY A 162 23.32 1.93 11.94
N PRO A 163 22.34 2.00 12.85
CA PRO A 163 22.35 1.15 14.04
C PRO A 163 22.18 -0.31 13.61
N THR A 164 23.28 -1.06 13.61
CA THR A 164 23.29 -2.51 13.44
C THR A 164 23.38 -3.16 14.82
N LEU A 165 22.55 -4.16 15.07
CA LEU A 165 22.60 -4.92 16.31
C LEU A 165 23.52 -6.12 16.07
N ARG A 166 24.75 -6.05 16.59
CA ARG A 166 25.78 -7.06 16.35
C ARG A 166 25.68 -8.16 17.41
N LEU A 167 25.10 -9.30 17.03
CA LEU A 167 25.04 -10.50 17.87
C LEU A 167 26.11 -11.49 17.37
N GLY A 168 27.33 -11.38 17.91
CA GLY A 168 28.47 -12.20 17.47
C GLY A 168 28.94 -11.84 16.07
N HIS A 169 28.95 -12.81 15.15
CA HIS A 169 29.39 -12.63 13.74
C HIS A 169 28.24 -12.22 12.80
N LEU A 170 27.00 -12.16 13.28
CA LEU A 170 25.83 -11.81 12.47
C LEU A 170 25.54 -10.31 12.61
N GLU A 171 25.53 -9.62 11.47
CA GLU A 171 25.09 -8.23 11.35
C GLU A 171 23.67 -8.22 10.77
N LEU A 172 22.68 -8.01 11.64
CA LEU A 172 21.29 -7.86 11.22
C LEU A 172 20.96 -6.36 11.09
N PRO A 173 20.54 -5.90 9.90
CA PRO A 173 20.04 -4.54 9.74
C PRO A 173 18.76 -4.39 10.56
N LEU A 174 18.73 -3.40 11.46
CA LEU A 174 17.52 -3.10 12.21
C LEU A 174 16.44 -2.58 11.25
N PRO A 175 15.23 -3.15 11.27
CA PRO A 175 14.12 -2.58 10.51
C PRO A 175 13.93 -1.12 10.94
N MET A 176 13.97 -0.20 9.97
CA MET A 176 13.64 1.19 10.27
C MET A 176 12.16 1.25 10.68
N PRO A 177 11.82 1.95 11.78
CA PRO A 177 10.44 2.06 12.21
C PRO A 177 9.63 2.75 11.11
N ALA A 178 8.68 2.03 10.52
CA ALA A 178 7.70 2.61 9.63
C ALA A 178 6.80 3.54 10.47
N SER A 179 6.99 4.84 10.32
CA SER A 179 6.12 5.84 10.96
C SER A 179 4.85 5.99 10.14
N PHE A 180 3.72 5.60 10.71
CA PHE A 180 2.40 5.80 10.09
C PHE A 180 1.66 6.95 10.78
N LEU A 181 1.02 7.79 9.98
CA LEU A 181 0.10 8.83 10.42
C LEU A 181 -1.28 8.21 10.62
N ALA A 182 -1.67 7.95 11.87
CA ALA A 182 -3.04 7.57 12.17
C ALA A 182 -3.94 8.81 12.17
N PRO A 183 -5.19 8.71 11.69
CA PRO A 183 -6.16 9.78 11.83
C PRO A 183 -6.35 10.11 13.33
N PRO A 184 -6.53 11.40 13.67
CA PRO A 184 -6.64 11.80 15.07
C PRO A 184 -7.90 11.20 15.73
N PRO A 185 -7.82 10.81 17.01
CA PRO A 185 -8.99 10.32 17.74
C PRO A 185 -10.08 11.41 17.83
N PRO A 186 -11.36 11.02 17.96
CA PRO A 186 -12.48 11.97 18.07
C PRO A 186 -12.23 12.98 19.19
N GLY A 187 -12.17 14.27 18.84
CA GLY A 187 -11.88 15.36 19.78
C GLY A 187 -10.44 15.90 19.75
N SER A 188 -9.54 15.34 18.93
CA SER A 188 -8.20 15.88 18.70
C SER A 188 -8.06 16.44 17.28
N THR A 189 -7.45 17.62 17.13
CA THR A 189 -7.09 18.22 15.83
C THR A 189 -5.64 17.97 15.43
N LYS A 190 -4.85 17.31 16.29
CA LYS A 190 -3.43 17.06 16.04
C LYS A 190 -3.22 15.64 15.53
N PRO A 191 -2.55 15.44 14.38
CA PRO A 191 -2.17 14.11 13.92
C PRO A 191 -1.29 13.44 14.97
N THR A 192 -1.61 12.21 15.31
CA THR A 192 -0.80 11.41 16.25
C THR A 192 0.16 10.57 15.44
N MET A 193 1.47 10.85 15.55
CA MET A 193 2.48 9.92 15.07
C MET A 193 2.44 8.67 15.96
N LEU A 194 2.02 7.55 15.40
CA LEU A 194 2.26 6.26 16.02
C LEU A 194 3.63 5.77 15.54
N VAL A 195 4.62 5.87 16.43
CA VAL A 195 5.87 5.14 16.28
C VAL A 195 5.55 3.70 16.70
N GLY A 196 5.42 2.81 15.72
CA GLY A 196 5.30 1.38 16.00
C GLY A 196 6.61 0.91 16.63
N VAL A 197 6.62 0.70 17.95
CA VAL A 197 7.71 -0.03 18.60
C VAL A 197 7.49 -1.50 18.26
N GLN A 198 8.34 -2.02 17.39
CA GLN A 198 8.33 -3.41 16.97
C GLN A 198 8.70 -4.30 18.16
N GLY A 199 7.69 -4.91 18.78
CA GLY A 199 7.90 -5.92 19.83
C GLY A 199 8.27 -7.25 19.20
N THR A 200 9.52 -7.65 19.31
CA THR A 200 9.95 -9.03 19.10
C THR A 200 9.58 -9.86 20.34
N LEU A 201 8.77 -10.90 20.15
CA LEU A 201 8.67 -12.06 21.04
C LEU A 201 9.35 -13.25 20.35
#